data_AF-A0A645GKU1-F1
#
_entry.id   AF-A0A645GKU1-F1
#
_cell.length_a   1.000
_cell.length_b   1.000
_cell.length_c   1.000
_cell.angle_alpha   90.00
_cell.angle_beta   90.00
_cell.angle_gamma   90.00
#
_symmetry.space_group_name_H-M   'P 1'
#
loop_
_entity.id
_entity.type
_entity.pdbx_description
1 polymer ?
#
loop_
_entity_poly.entity_id
_entity_poly.type
_entity_poly.pdbx_seq_one_letter_code
_entity_poly.pdbx_strand_id
1 'polypeptide(L)'
;MAYQSPNTGVLGRGTEEMKTNDVTGRLKKGRACVAIEMGRPGVGTSMADLEKMAKLVASYGAVFEVCNPVYPLLKDPKTGQFHEEVLGERALSAIIEVDVDLGILKDLLAAVKEMVDHIDTVFSLDVATVMEGDKIPADEIVREAGFTRRENGKTNIGVGRPKKEVV
;
A
#
# COMPACT_ATOMS: atom_id res chain seq x y z
N MET A 1 11.46 -19.98 -10.84
CA MET A 1 10.05 -19.87 -10.42
C MET A 1 9.99 -18.92 -9.24
N ALA A 2 9.08 -17.95 -9.22
CA ALA A 2 8.85 -17.13 -8.04
C ALA A 2 8.17 -17.99 -6.96
N TYR A 3 8.66 -17.93 -5.73
CA TYR A 3 8.08 -18.64 -4.59
C TYR A 3 6.74 -17.98 -4.23
N GLN A 4 5.68 -18.78 -4.07
CA GLN A 4 4.38 -18.29 -3.63
C GLN A 4 4.41 -18.04 -2.13
N SER A 5 3.78 -16.95 -1.68
CA SER A 5 3.47 -16.77 -0.27
C SER A 5 2.65 -17.98 0.23
N PRO A 6 3.11 -18.74 1.24
CA PRO A 6 2.40 -19.91 1.74
C PRO A 6 0.98 -19.59 2.23
N ASN A 7 0.75 -18.34 2.66
CA ASN A 7 -0.50 -17.91 3.28
C ASN A 7 -1.46 -17.25 2.28
N THR A 8 -0.94 -16.49 1.32
CA THR A 8 -1.78 -15.70 0.39
C THR A 8 -1.78 -16.24 -1.04
N GLY A 9 -0.86 -17.15 -1.39
CA GLY A 9 -0.69 -17.66 -2.75
C GLY A 9 -0.19 -16.63 -3.77
N VAL A 10 0.00 -15.37 -3.34
CA VAL A 10 0.49 -14.29 -4.18
C VAL A 10 1.95 -14.54 -4.54
N LEU A 11 2.29 -14.28 -5.80
CA LEU A 11 3.66 -14.35 -6.31
C LEU A 11 4.37 -13.04 -5.98
N GLY A 12 5.33 -13.08 -5.06
CA GLY A 12 6.16 -11.93 -4.70
C GLY A 12 5.66 -11.18 -3.46
N ARG A 13 5.94 -9.86 -3.44
CA ARG A 13 5.90 -9.01 -2.24
C ARG A 13 4.65 -8.14 -2.08
N GLY A 14 3.90 -7.97 -3.16
CA GLY A 14 2.71 -7.13 -3.23
C GLY A 14 1.68 -7.76 -4.15
N THR A 15 0.48 -7.21 -4.17
CA THR A 15 -0.63 -7.78 -4.93
C THR A 15 -0.69 -7.25 -6.37
N GLU A 16 -1.54 -7.88 -7.18
CA GLU A 16 -1.84 -7.34 -8.52
C GLU A 16 -2.51 -5.96 -8.42
N GLU A 17 -3.31 -5.74 -7.37
CA GLU A 17 -3.90 -4.45 -6.97
C GLU A 17 -4.53 -3.71 -8.16
N MET A 18 -4.00 -2.55 -8.56
CA MET A 18 -4.46 -1.79 -9.73
C MET A 18 -4.38 -2.55 -11.07
N LYS A 19 -3.47 -3.52 -11.21
CA LYS A 19 -3.13 -4.16 -12.50
C LYS A 19 -4.25 -5.03 -13.04
N THR A 20 -5.09 -5.54 -12.15
CA THR A 20 -6.25 -6.37 -12.46
C THR A 20 -7.56 -5.69 -12.07
N ASN A 21 -7.54 -4.38 -11.77
CA ASN A 21 -8.72 -3.65 -11.32
C ASN A 21 -9.88 -3.66 -12.32
N ASP A 22 -9.58 -3.78 -13.61
CA ASP A 22 -10.55 -3.93 -14.69
C ASP A 22 -11.33 -5.24 -14.65
N VAL A 23 -10.84 -6.27 -13.94
CA VAL A 23 -11.56 -7.52 -13.69
C VAL A 23 -12.00 -7.69 -12.24
N THR A 24 -11.28 -7.10 -11.27
CA THR A 24 -11.56 -7.25 -9.82
C THR A 24 -12.44 -6.14 -9.25
N GLY A 25 -12.39 -4.92 -9.80
CA GLY A 25 -13.10 -3.76 -9.25
C GLY A 25 -12.69 -3.39 -7.82
N ARG A 26 -11.46 -3.73 -7.40
CA ARG A 26 -10.95 -3.54 -6.04
C ARG A 26 -10.75 -2.06 -5.68
N LEU A 27 -10.16 -1.27 -6.57
CA LEU A 27 -10.05 0.19 -6.41
C LEU A 27 -11.38 0.84 -6.79
N LYS A 28 -11.89 1.66 -5.88
CA LYS A 28 -13.19 2.33 -6.00
C LYS A 28 -12.99 3.84 -6.21
N LYS A 29 -13.97 4.49 -6.85
CA LYS A 29 -14.00 5.95 -6.95
C LYS A 29 -14.10 6.57 -5.57
N GLY A 30 -13.52 7.75 -5.38
CA GLY A 30 -13.47 8.41 -4.06
C GLY A 30 -12.43 7.84 -3.10
N ARG A 31 -11.71 6.78 -3.49
CA ARG A 31 -10.70 6.11 -2.68
C ARG A 31 -9.35 6.04 -3.40
N ALA A 32 -8.30 5.89 -2.63
CA ALA A 32 -6.95 5.66 -3.11
C ALA A 32 -6.37 4.40 -2.48
N CYS A 33 -5.68 3.59 -3.29
CA CYS A 33 -4.78 2.60 -2.75
C CYS A 33 -3.39 3.20 -2.61
N VAL A 34 -2.79 3.04 -1.44
CA VAL A 34 -1.44 3.50 -1.11
C VAL A 34 -0.58 2.27 -0.83
N ALA A 35 0.54 2.17 -1.53
CA ALA A 35 1.53 1.14 -1.31
C ALA A 35 2.82 1.77 -0.78
N ILE A 36 3.27 1.32 0.40
CA ILE A 36 4.50 1.77 1.06
C ILE A 36 5.50 0.62 1.02
N GLU A 37 6.40 0.67 0.05
CA GLU A 37 7.44 -0.33 -0.15
C GLU A 37 8.66 0.01 0.70
N MET A 38 8.97 -0.79 1.71
CA MET A 38 10.09 -0.59 2.64
C MET A 38 11.27 -1.51 2.30
N GLY A 39 12.51 -1.02 2.45
CA GLY A 39 13.76 -1.79 2.34
C GLY A 39 14.45 -1.84 0.97
N ARG A 40 13.86 -1.26 -0.08
CA ARG A 40 14.47 -1.21 -1.43
C ARG A 40 15.52 -0.09 -1.57
N PRO A 41 16.58 -0.26 -2.37
CA PRO A 41 16.85 -1.34 -3.33
C PRO A 41 17.68 -2.51 -2.77
N GLY A 42 17.56 -2.84 -1.48
CA GLY A 42 18.34 -3.91 -0.83
C GLY A 42 18.89 -3.55 0.55
N VAL A 43 18.43 -2.44 1.12
CA VAL A 43 18.76 -2.01 2.50
C VAL A 43 18.09 -2.92 3.53
N GLY A 44 16.96 -3.53 3.16
CA GLY A 44 16.14 -4.33 4.06
C GLY A 44 15.36 -3.47 5.06
N THR A 45 14.45 -4.10 5.80
CA THR A 45 13.65 -3.46 6.85
C THR A 45 13.47 -4.43 8.02
N SER A 46 13.37 -3.89 9.22
CA SER A 46 12.93 -4.67 10.38
C SER A 46 11.40 -4.81 10.37
N MET A 47 10.88 -5.89 10.98
CA MET A 47 9.43 -6.02 11.21
C MET A 47 8.92 -4.98 12.20
N ALA A 48 9.77 -4.52 13.13
CA ALA A 48 9.45 -3.42 14.04
C ALA A 48 9.21 -2.09 13.30
N ASP A 49 10.02 -1.76 12.28
CA ASP A 49 9.80 -0.55 11.47
C ASP A 49 8.58 -0.67 10.56
N LEU A 50 8.33 -1.88 10.02
CA LEU A 50 7.09 -2.18 9.31
C LEU A 50 5.87 -1.98 10.22
N GLU A 51 5.92 -2.43 11.47
CA GLU A 51 4.84 -2.23 12.43
C GLU A 51 4.61 -0.74 12.74
N LYS A 52 5.67 0.07 12.91
CA LYS A 52 5.52 1.52 13.10
C LYS A 52 4.76 2.17 11.94
N MET A 53 5.13 1.82 10.70
CA MET A 53 4.46 2.32 9.51
C MET A 53 3.01 1.80 9.42
N ALA A 54 2.78 0.52 9.75
CA ALA A 54 1.44 -0.07 9.77
C ALA A 54 0.52 0.60 10.80
N LYS A 55 1.01 0.81 12.03
CA LYS A 55 0.28 1.54 13.09
C LYS A 55 -0.05 2.97 12.67
N LEU A 56 0.88 3.65 11.99
CA LEU A 56 0.64 4.98 11.45
C LEU A 56 -0.53 4.97 10.47
N VAL A 57 -0.46 4.15 9.40
CA VAL A 57 -1.53 4.16 8.39
C VAL A 57 -2.87 3.71 9.00
N ALA A 58 -2.88 2.76 9.93
CA ALA A 58 -4.07 2.32 10.65
C ALA A 58 -4.72 3.45 11.47
N SER A 59 -3.92 4.31 12.10
CA SER A 59 -4.42 5.45 12.89
C SER A 59 -5.20 6.48 12.05
N TYR A 60 -5.00 6.50 10.74
CA TYR A 60 -5.76 7.30 9.78
C TYR A 60 -7.01 6.58 9.24
N GLY A 61 -7.34 5.38 9.75
CA GLY A 61 -8.48 4.59 9.30
C GLY A 61 -8.24 3.85 7.98
N ALA A 62 -6.98 3.62 7.61
CA ALA A 62 -6.64 2.87 6.41
C ALA A 62 -7.04 1.39 6.53
N VAL A 63 -7.54 0.83 5.42
CA VAL A 63 -7.95 -0.58 5.35
C VAL A 63 -6.85 -1.40 4.68
N PHE A 64 -6.25 -2.34 5.41
CA PHE A 64 -5.19 -3.20 4.86
C PHE A 64 -5.71 -4.18 3.82
N GLU A 65 -4.88 -4.42 2.80
CA GLU A 65 -5.20 -5.39 1.78
C GLU A 65 -5.09 -6.83 2.28
N VAL A 66 -6.21 -7.57 2.27
CA VAL A 66 -6.29 -8.95 2.78
C VAL A 66 -5.44 -9.95 2.00
N CYS A 67 -5.21 -9.74 0.70
CA CYS A 67 -4.36 -10.63 -0.11
C CYS A 67 -2.87 -10.27 -0.02
N ASN A 68 -2.49 -9.16 0.63
CA ASN A 68 -1.10 -8.72 0.69
C ASN A 68 -0.32 -9.61 1.67
N PRO A 69 0.94 -10.00 1.37
CA PRO A 69 1.75 -10.86 2.25
C PRO A 69 2.01 -10.32 3.66
N VAL A 70 1.89 -9.00 3.89
CA VAL A 70 1.98 -8.37 5.22
C VAL A 70 0.72 -8.59 6.04
N TYR A 71 -0.45 -8.72 5.42
CA TYR A 71 -1.72 -8.87 6.12
C TYR A 71 -1.75 -10.01 7.17
N PRO A 72 -1.32 -11.26 6.85
CA PRO A 72 -1.30 -12.33 7.85
C PRO A 72 -0.28 -12.12 8.99
N LEU A 73 0.60 -11.12 8.89
CA LEU A 73 1.52 -10.74 9.97
C LEU A 73 0.89 -9.77 10.97
N LEU A 74 -0.27 -9.19 10.63
CA LEU A 74 -1.04 -8.31 11.50
C LEU A 74 -1.82 -9.14 12.52
N LYS A 75 -1.53 -8.92 13.81
CA LYS A 75 -2.35 -9.41 14.92
C LYS A 75 -3.69 -8.69 14.97
N ASP A 76 -3.69 -7.38 14.69
CA ASP A 76 -4.89 -6.57 14.57
C ASP A 76 -4.75 -5.53 13.44
N PRO A 77 -5.41 -5.75 12.30
CA PRO A 77 -5.40 -4.82 11.18
C PRO A 77 -5.97 -3.44 11.50
N LYS A 78 -6.84 -3.28 12.50
CA LYS A 78 -7.41 -1.97 12.86
C LYS A 78 -6.40 -1.07 13.56
N THR A 79 -5.44 -1.66 14.24
CA THR A 79 -4.39 -0.92 14.95
C THR A 79 -3.06 -0.97 14.22
N GLY A 80 -2.92 -1.83 13.21
CA GLY A 80 -1.64 -2.07 12.53
C GLY A 80 -0.65 -2.86 13.40
N GLN A 81 -1.12 -3.48 14.50
CA GLN A 81 -0.27 -4.27 15.40
C GLN A 81 0.14 -5.58 14.75
N PHE A 82 1.43 -5.91 14.83
CA PHE A 82 1.99 -7.16 14.31
C PHE A 82 1.96 -8.24 15.40
N HIS A 83 2.02 -9.48 14.94
CA HIS A 83 2.30 -10.64 15.78
C HIS A 83 3.66 -10.47 16.50
N GLU A 84 3.71 -10.71 17.81
CA GLU A 84 4.92 -10.46 18.61
C GLU A 84 6.09 -11.34 18.15
N GLU A 85 5.79 -12.56 17.71
CA GLU A 85 6.75 -13.54 17.22
C GLU A 85 7.47 -13.09 15.93
N VAL A 86 6.93 -12.14 15.16
CA VAL A 86 7.59 -11.65 13.95
C VAL A 86 8.41 -10.38 14.19
N LEU A 87 8.23 -9.67 15.30
CA LEU A 87 8.86 -8.36 15.53
C LEU A 87 10.39 -8.40 15.59
N GLY A 88 10.97 -9.55 15.95
CA GLY A 88 12.43 -9.77 15.96
C GLY A 88 13.04 -10.04 14.59
N GLU A 89 12.22 -10.20 13.55
CA GLU A 89 12.67 -10.60 12.22
C GLU A 89 12.94 -9.42 11.29
N ARG A 90 13.55 -9.72 10.13
CA ARG A 90 13.83 -8.75 9.06
C ARG A 90 13.33 -9.26 7.71
N ALA A 91 12.99 -8.32 6.84
CA ALA A 91 12.65 -8.59 5.45
C ALA A 91 13.60 -7.84 4.50
N LEU A 92 13.92 -8.44 3.35
CA LEU A 92 14.65 -7.76 2.28
C LEU A 92 13.84 -6.60 1.70
N SER A 93 12.53 -6.80 1.58
CA SER A 93 11.56 -5.75 1.30
C SER A 93 10.17 -6.23 1.68
N ALA A 94 9.29 -5.33 2.09
CA ALA A 94 7.87 -5.61 2.29
C ALA A 94 7.05 -4.39 1.86
N ILE A 95 5.83 -4.62 1.39
CA ILE A 95 4.94 -3.56 0.92
C ILE A 95 3.71 -3.55 1.81
N ILE A 96 3.49 -2.45 2.52
CA ILE A 96 2.21 -2.18 3.18
C ILE A 96 1.26 -1.63 2.11
N GLU A 97 0.21 -2.37 1.81
CA GLU A 97 -0.86 -1.95 0.89
C GLU A 97 -2.12 -1.65 1.68
N VAL A 98 -2.62 -0.42 1.54
CA VAL A 98 -3.84 0.03 2.20
C VAL A 98 -4.75 0.77 1.24
N ASP A 99 -6.03 0.76 1.54
CA ASP A 99 -7.07 1.52 0.86
C ASP A 99 -7.63 2.60 1.80
N VAL A 100 -7.73 3.83 1.30
CA VAL A 100 -8.05 5.02 2.08
C VAL A 100 -9.03 5.92 1.34
N ASP A 101 -9.82 6.70 2.09
CA ASP A 101 -10.64 7.76 1.50
C ASP A 101 -9.75 8.86 0.93
N LEU A 102 -10.11 9.41 -0.25
CA LEU A 102 -9.35 10.51 -0.84
C LEU A 102 -9.26 11.73 0.08
N GLY A 103 -10.28 11.96 0.90
CA GLY A 103 -10.32 13.07 1.86
C GLY A 103 -9.23 13.02 2.93
N ILE A 104 -8.71 11.84 3.27
CA ILE A 104 -7.63 11.66 4.27
C ILE A 104 -6.25 11.51 3.65
N LEU A 105 -6.17 11.33 2.33
CA LEU A 105 -4.94 10.97 1.63
C LEU A 105 -3.83 12.01 1.84
N LYS A 106 -4.16 13.30 1.83
CA LYS A 106 -3.18 14.39 2.04
C LYS A 106 -2.48 14.26 3.40
N ASP A 107 -3.27 14.17 4.45
CA ASP A 107 -2.78 14.15 5.83
C ASP A 107 -2.02 12.85 6.11
N LEU A 108 -2.49 11.73 5.56
CA LEU A 108 -1.77 10.46 5.61
C LEU A 108 -0.40 10.56 4.94
N LEU A 109 -0.32 11.10 3.72
CA LEU A 109 0.95 11.22 2.99
C LEU A 109 1.93 12.16 3.71
N ALA A 110 1.43 13.25 4.32
CA ALA A 110 2.25 14.13 5.15
C ALA A 110 2.82 13.38 6.37
N ALA A 111 1.99 12.62 7.08
CA ALA A 111 2.44 11.85 8.24
C ALA A 111 3.42 10.72 7.87
N VAL A 112 3.20 10.05 6.73
CA VAL A 112 4.15 9.05 6.20
C VAL A 112 5.50 9.68 5.87
N LYS A 113 5.52 10.93 5.39
CA LYS A 113 6.76 11.68 5.15
C LYS A 113 7.53 11.95 6.44
N GLU A 114 6.83 12.29 7.52
CA GLU A 114 7.44 12.54 8.85
C GLU A 114 7.98 11.25 9.48
N MET A 115 7.38 10.09 9.17
CA MET A 115 7.82 8.79 9.69
C MET A 115 9.26 8.42 9.29
N VAL A 116 9.83 9.07 8.27
CA VAL A 116 11.23 8.86 7.85
C VAL A 116 12.21 9.06 9.03
N ASP A 117 11.92 9.96 9.96
CA ASP A 117 12.79 10.24 11.11
C ASP A 117 12.65 9.22 12.26
N HIS A 118 11.75 8.25 12.11
CA HIS A 118 11.37 7.29 13.17
C HIS A 118 11.59 5.82 12.79
N ILE A 119 12.13 5.56 11.60
CA ILE A 119 12.41 4.21 11.08
C ILE A 119 13.88 4.09 10.68
N ASP A 120 14.45 2.89 10.77
CA ASP A 120 15.82 2.59 10.33
C ASP A 120 15.80 1.83 8.98
N THR A 121 15.12 2.42 8.01
CA THR A 121 15.05 1.91 6.63
C THR A 121 14.64 3.03 5.67
N VAL A 122 14.59 2.70 4.39
CA VAL A 122 14.08 3.58 3.33
C VAL A 122 12.77 3.02 2.79
N PHE A 123 11.95 3.88 2.19
CA PHE A 123 10.75 3.44 1.49
C PHE A 123 10.47 4.22 0.21
N SER A 124 9.65 3.64 -0.64
CA SER A 124 9.01 4.29 -1.80
C SER A 124 7.50 4.22 -1.68
N LEU A 125 6.82 5.23 -2.23
CA LEU A 125 5.36 5.35 -2.21
C LEU A 125 4.78 5.21 -3.60
N ASP A 126 3.72 4.40 -3.71
CA ASP A 126 2.83 4.36 -4.86
C ASP A 126 1.42 4.77 -4.41
N VAL A 127 0.74 5.55 -5.24
CA VAL A 127 -0.66 5.96 -5.03
C VAL A 127 -1.47 5.66 -6.29
N ALA A 128 -2.59 4.98 -6.11
CA ALA A 128 -3.44 4.49 -7.18
C ALA A 128 -4.88 4.94 -6.98
N THR A 129 -5.50 5.51 -8.02
CA THR A 129 -6.90 5.95 -8.01
C THR A 129 -7.59 5.57 -9.32
N VAL A 130 -8.91 5.39 -9.28
CA VAL A 130 -9.70 5.26 -10.50
C VAL A 130 -9.69 6.61 -11.25
N MET A 131 -9.36 6.58 -12.54
CA MET A 131 -9.38 7.77 -13.41
C MET A 131 -10.79 8.36 -13.52
N GLU A 132 -10.89 9.69 -13.54
CA GLU A 132 -12.12 10.43 -13.81
C GLU A 132 -11.99 11.18 -15.12
N GLY A 133 -12.33 10.51 -16.22
CA GLY A 133 -12.06 11.02 -17.57
C GLY A 133 -10.55 11.02 -17.85
N ASP A 134 -10.00 12.21 -18.08
CA ASP A 134 -8.57 12.46 -18.29
C ASP A 134 -7.82 12.84 -16.99
N LYS A 135 -8.52 12.87 -15.85
CA LYS A 135 -7.96 13.28 -14.57
C LYS A 135 -7.55 12.10 -13.69
N ILE A 136 -6.44 12.27 -12.99
CA ILE A 136 -5.98 11.40 -11.90
C ILE A 136 -6.39 12.08 -10.58
N PRO A 137 -7.43 11.59 -9.86
CA PRO A 137 -7.93 12.27 -8.66
C PRO A 137 -6.89 12.54 -7.56
N ALA A 138 -5.88 11.68 -7.41
CA ALA A 138 -4.84 11.86 -6.41
C ALA A 138 -3.74 12.87 -6.79
N ASP A 139 -3.65 13.35 -8.04
CA ASP A 139 -2.47 14.09 -8.53
C ASP A 139 -2.25 15.41 -7.77
N GLU A 140 -3.30 16.22 -7.64
CA GLU A 140 -3.22 17.48 -6.87
C GLU A 140 -2.99 17.22 -5.38
N ILE A 141 -3.62 16.19 -4.81
CA ILE A 141 -3.50 15.81 -3.40
C ILE A 141 -2.05 15.42 -3.06
N VAL A 142 -1.43 14.57 -3.89
CA VAL A 142 -0.04 14.14 -3.74
C VAL A 142 0.91 15.34 -3.83
N ARG A 143 0.65 16.26 -4.76
CA ARG A 143 1.44 17.49 -4.90
C ARG A 143 1.32 18.38 -3.68
N GLU A 144 0.12 18.57 -3.14
CA GLU A 144 -0.11 19.36 -1.94
C GLU A 144 0.49 18.74 -0.68
N ALA A 145 0.60 17.41 -0.61
CA ALA A 145 1.35 16.70 0.43
C ALA A 145 2.88 16.84 0.29
N GLY A 146 3.35 17.60 -0.72
CA GLY A 146 4.76 17.91 -0.92
C GLY A 146 5.55 16.78 -1.57
N PHE A 147 4.87 15.93 -2.36
CA PHE A 147 5.49 14.91 -3.20
C PHE A 147 5.45 15.32 -4.67
N THR A 148 6.41 14.81 -5.45
CA THR A 148 6.41 14.97 -6.91
C THR A 148 6.10 13.63 -7.56
N ARG A 149 4.97 13.56 -8.28
CA ARG A 149 4.61 12.36 -9.04
C ARG A 149 5.65 12.11 -10.14
N ARG A 150 6.02 10.85 -10.32
CA ARG A 150 6.83 10.41 -11.47
C ARG A 150 5.92 10.08 -12.65
N GLU A 151 6.35 10.41 -13.86
CA GLU A 151 5.58 10.13 -15.08
C GLU A 151 5.45 8.62 -15.36
N ASN A 152 6.39 7.81 -14.86
CA ASN A 152 6.50 6.37 -15.11
C ASN A 152 5.53 5.51 -14.28
N GLY A 153 4.26 5.93 -14.24
CA GLY A 153 3.20 5.20 -13.57
C GLY A 153 2.73 3.98 -14.37
N LYS A 154 1.86 3.19 -13.75
CA LYS A 154 1.11 2.12 -14.42
C LYS A 154 -0.33 2.58 -14.59
N THR A 155 -0.91 2.28 -15.75
CA THR A 155 -2.32 2.55 -16.03
C THR A 155 -2.97 1.25 -16.46
N ASN A 156 -3.97 0.82 -15.69
CA ASN A 156 -4.88 -0.21 -16.15
C ASN A 156 -5.88 0.42 -17.14
N ILE A 157 -5.90 -0.09 -18.37
CA ILE A 157 -6.67 0.46 -19.48
C ILE A 157 -8.16 0.07 -19.46
N GLY A 158 -8.61 -0.79 -18.53
CA GLY A 158 -10.04 -1.01 -18.30
C GLY A 158 -10.73 -2.02 -19.22
N VAL A 159 -9.99 -2.94 -19.87
CA VAL A 159 -10.56 -3.85 -20.90
C VAL A 159 -11.29 -5.07 -20.32
N GLY A 160 -11.00 -5.46 -19.07
CA GLY A 160 -11.41 -6.71 -18.45
C GLY A 160 -12.88 -6.86 -18.05
N ARG A 161 -13.62 -5.75 -17.88
CA ARG A 161 -15.03 -5.68 -17.38
C ARG A 161 -15.26 -6.51 -16.09
N PRO A 162 -15.37 -5.88 -14.90
CA PRO A 162 -15.56 -6.61 -13.66
C PRO A 162 -16.86 -7.41 -13.68
N LYS A 163 -16.80 -8.73 -13.44
CA LYS A 163 -17.98 -9.59 -13.41
C LYS A 163 -18.72 -9.54 -12.06
N LYS A 164 -18.08 -9.03 -11.02
CA LYS A 164 -18.62 -8.85 -9.67
C LYS A 164 -17.72 -7.85 -8.93
N GLU A 165 -18.29 -6.87 -8.23
CA GLU A 165 -17.51 -6.06 -7.30
C GLU A 165 -17.05 -6.96 -6.13
N VAL A 166 -15.75 -6.95 -5.83
CA VAL A 166 -15.24 -7.57 -4.61
C VAL A 166 -15.67 -6.68 -3.45
N VAL A 167 -16.56 -7.22 -2.60
CA VAL A 167 -17.04 -6.58 -1.37
C VAL A 167 -15.99 -6.74 -0.29
#